data_AF-A0A3C1F348-F1
#
_entry.id   AF-A0A3C1F348-F1
#
_cell.length_a   1.000
_cell.length_b   1.000
_cell.length_c   1.000
_cell.angle_alpha   90.00
_cell.angle_beta   90.00
_cell.angle_gamma   90.00
#
_symmetry.space_group_name_H-M   'P 1'
#
loop_
_entity.id
_entity.type
_entity.pdbx_description
1 polymer ?
#
loop_
_entity_poly.entity_id
_entity_poly.type
_entity_poly.pdbx_seq_one_letter_code
_entity_poly.pdbx_strand_id
1 'polypeptide(L)'
;MPEPVERTVWPEKIPPPEAVQRVIDVAEAYQPSTSLASQTRTKNGAANNQQILARRLQAWELRVYGLSFRAIAKQLGIAPTTAINDVMKAGDLAKAYRLRLAERLFDIDLDRTEKVISAMSKRMREKDDPRAAQALVHALEHRAKMLGHNAPEKIQHEGVFAQVIADSRVSLDEKLEALRQRMVGSAVVNVTLDAAQLSGDNSST
;
A
#
# COMPACT_ATOMS: atom_id res chain seq x y z
N MET A 1 -41.34 -11.90 -15.63
CA MET A 1 -40.11 -12.72 -15.61
C MET A 1 -39.14 -12.08 -16.59
N PRO A 2 -38.18 -11.25 -16.15
CA PRO A 2 -37.17 -10.73 -17.08
C PRO A 2 -36.18 -11.85 -17.42
N GLU A 3 -35.90 -12.03 -18.70
CA GLU A 3 -34.95 -13.01 -19.23
C GLU A 3 -33.51 -12.75 -18.77
N PRO A 4 -32.67 -13.80 -18.64
CA PRO A 4 -31.28 -13.63 -18.23
C PRO A 4 -30.45 -13.01 -19.36
N VAL A 5 -29.89 -11.83 -19.10
CA VAL A 5 -29.00 -11.11 -20.03
C VAL A 5 -27.61 -11.76 -20.02
N GLU A 6 -27.44 -12.88 -20.73
CA GLU A 6 -26.10 -13.35 -21.11
C GLU A 6 -25.66 -12.65 -22.40
N ARG A 7 -25.07 -11.46 -22.26
CA ARG A 7 -24.23 -10.87 -23.31
C ARG A 7 -22.81 -10.71 -22.81
N THR A 8 -22.09 -11.83 -22.65
CA THR A 8 -20.63 -11.77 -22.78
C THR A 8 -20.33 -11.63 -24.27
N VAL A 9 -20.07 -10.39 -24.70
CA VAL A 9 -19.61 -10.07 -26.04
C VAL A 9 -18.22 -10.69 -26.19
N TRP A 10 -18.16 -11.80 -26.93
CA TRP A 10 -16.93 -12.52 -27.23
C TRP A 10 -16.11 -11.71 -28.24
N PRO A 11 -14.80 -11.50 -28.04
CA PRO A 11 -13.95 -11.05 -29.13
C PRO A 11 -13.88 -12.18 -30.17
N GLU A 12 -14.39 -11.90 -31.37
CA GLU A 12 -14.52 -12.81 -32.51
C GLU A 12 -13.16 -13.32 -33.05
N LYS A 13 -12.06 -12.71 -32.60
CA LYS A 13 -10.69 -13.11 -32.93
C LYS A 13 -9.85 -13.25 -31.67
N ILE A 14 -9.37 -14.48 -31.47
CA ILE A 14 -8.29 -14.81 -30.53
C ILE A 14 -7.06 -13.99 -30.95
N PRO A 15 -6.39 -13.31 -30.01
CA PRO A 15 -5.22 -12.48 -30.32
C PRO A 15 -4.08 -13.32 -30.90
N PRO A 16 -3.24 -12.69 -31.74
CA PRO A 16 -2.23 -13.38 -32.52
C PRO A 16 -1.16 -14.08 -31.65
N PRO A 17 -0.50 -15.12 -32.20
CA PRO A 17 0.42 -16.02 -31.50
C PRO A 17 1.64 -15.36 -30.81
N GLU A 18 1.90 -14.07 -31.04
CA GLU A 18 2.97 -13.31 -30.34
C GLU A 18 2.77 -13.23 -28.82
N ALA A 19 1.53 -13.21 -28.34
CA ALA A 19 1.26 -13.23 -26.90
C ALA A 19 1.66 -14.57 -26.26
N VAL A 20 1.48 -15.67 -27.01
CA VAL A 20 1.86 -17.04 -26.63
C VAL A 20 3.39 -17.18 -26.54
N GLN A 21 4.10 -16.54 -27.48
CA GLN A 21 5.56 -16.58 -27.51
C GLN A 21 6.19 -15.97 -26.25
N ARG A 22 5.68 -14.84 -25.76
CA ARG A 22 6.20 -14.20 -24.52
C ARG A 22 6.03 -15.08 -23.29
N VAL A 23 5.00 -15.90 -23.25
CA VAL A 23 4.74 -16.80 -22.12
C VAL A 23 5.56 -18.10 -22.26
N ILE A 24 5.80 -18.58 -23.49
CA ILE A 24 6.74 -19.65 -23.79
C ILE A 24 8.18 -19.25 -23.40
N ASP A 25 8.61 -18.03 -23.74
CA ASP A 25 9.92 -17.50 -23.36
C ASP A 25 10.05 -17.41 -21.81
N VAL A 26 8.94 -17.13 -21.12
CA VAL A 26 8.84 -17.16 -19.65
C VAL A 26 8.91 -18.60 -19.08
N ALA A 27 8.37 -19.59 -19.79
CA ALA A 27 8.48 -21.00 -19.42
C ALA A 27 9.88 -21.58 -19.64
N GLU A 28 10.58 -21.20 -20.70
CA GLU A 28 11.99 -21.57 -20.91
C GLU A 28 12.92 -20.93 -19.88
N ALA A 29 12.64 -19.68 -19.48
CA ALA A 29 13.35 -19.01 -18.39
C ALA A 29 13.00 -19.59 -17.00
N TYR A 30 11.84 -20.24 -16.87
CA TYR A 30 11.46 -21.01 -15.69
C TYR A 30 12.09 -22.40 -15.77
N GLN A 31 13.42 -22.48 -15.62
CA GLN A 31 14.03 -23.70 -15.11
C GLN A 31 13.60 -23.79 -13.63
N PRO A 32 12.67 -24.69 -13.23
CA PRO A 32 12.55 -24.99 -11.82
C PRO A 32 13.94 -25.42 -11.38
N SER A 33 14.47 -24.83 -10.31
CA SER A 33 15.73 -25.27 -9.72
C SER A 33 15.63 -26.77 -9.49
N THR A 34 16.14 -27.56 -10.43
CA THR A 34 16.22 -29.00 -10.31
C THR A 34 17.26 -29.21 -9.24
N SER A 35 16.81 -29.27 -7.99
CA SER A 35 17.58 -29.84 -6.90
C SER A 35 18.18 -31.14 -7.43
N LEU A 36 19.44 -31.40 -7.11
CA LEU A 36 20.15 -32.64 -7.48
C LEU A 36 19.33 -33.92 -7.24
N ALA A 37 18.36 -33.89 -6.30
CA ALA A 37 17.39 -34.95 -6.03
C ALA A 37 16.35 -35.26 -7.15
N SER A 38 16.20 -34.40 -8.17
CA SER A 38 15.19 -34.55 -9.25
C SER A 38 15.74 -35.22 -10.53
N GLN A 39 17.04 -35.53 -10.55
CA GLN A 39 17.75 -36.05 -11.73
C GLN A 39 17.37 -37.50 -12.11
N THR A 40 16.59 -38.20 -11.29
CA THR A 40 16.13 -39.58 -11.58
C THR A 40 14.77 -39.65 -12.28
N ARG A 41 14.29 -38.55 -12.89
CA ARG A 41 13.02 -38.56 -13.62
C ARG A 41 13.19 -39.16 -15.02
N THR A 42 12.46 -40.24 -15.30
CA THR A 42 12.42 -40.90 -16.61
C THR A 42 12.03 -39.90 -17.71
N LYS A 43 12.55 -40.09 -18.94
CA LYS A 43 12.32 -39.21 -20.11
C LYS A 43 10.82 -38.89 -20.33
N ASN A 44 9.93 -39.85 -20.04
CA ASN A 44 8.48 -39.70 -20.16
C ASN A 44 7.87 -38.69 -19.17
N GLY A 45 8.45 -38.55 -17.98
CA GLY A 45 8.01 -37.58 -16.98
C GLY A 45 8.32 -36.13 -17.35
N ALA A 46 9.39 -35.90 -18.12
CA ALA A 46 9.77 -34.57 -18.61
C ALA A 46 8.82 -34.08 -19.71
N ALA A 47 8.49 -34.93 -20.68
CA ALA A 47 7.55 -34.61 -21.76
C ALA A 47 6.15 -34.27 -21.22
N ASN A 48 5.66 -35.02 -20.22
CA ASN A 48 4.37 -34.76 -19.59
C ASN A 48 4.37 -33.40 -18.85
N ASN A 49 5.47 -33.04 -18.19
CA ASN A 49 5.58 -31.72 -17.54
C ASN A 49 5.51 -30.57 -18.54
N GLN A 50 6.16 -30.70 -19.71
CA GLN A 50 6.13 -29.66 -20.73
C GLN A 50 4.72 -29.44 -21.27
N GLN A 51 3.97 -30.52 -21.51
CA GLN A 51 2.57 -30.44 -21.93
C GLN A 51 1.69 -29.78 -20.85
N ILE A 52 1.88 -30.16 -19.57
CA ILE A 52 1.16 -29.54 -18.45
C ILE A 52 1.50 -28.05 -18.35
N LEU A 53 2.76 -27.68 -18.53
CA LEU A 53 3.19 -26.28 -18.50
C LEU A 53 2.56 -25.49 -19.64
N ALA A 54 2.65 -25.97 -20.89
CA ALA A 54 2.03 -25.32 -22.04
C ALA A 54 0.53 -25.09 -21.83
N ARG A 55 -0.19 -26.11 -21.31
CA ARG A 55 -1.61 -25.99 -20.99
C ARG A 55 -1.89 -24.92 -19.94
N ARG A 56 -1.06 -24.82 -18.90
CA ARG A 56 -1.20 -23.80 -17.85
C ARG A 56 -1.03 -22.39 -18.39
N LEU A 57 -0.03 -22.19 -19.24
CA LEU A 57 0.22 -20.90 -19.89
C LEU A 57 -0.96 -20.49 -20.76
N GLN A 58 -1.48 -21.43 -21.55
CA GLN A 58 -2.67 -21.20 -22.37
C GLN A 58 -3.91 -20.87 -21.52
N ALA A 59 -4.12 -21.58 -20.41
CA ALA A 59 -5.22 -21.30 -19.48
C ALA A 59 -5.11 -19.89 -18.85
N TRP A 60 -3.89 -19.48 -18.49
CA TRP A 60 -3.61 -18.15 -17.96
C TRP A 60 -3.90 -17.05 -18.96
N GLU A 61 -3.50 -17.21 -20.21
CA GLU A 61 -3.80 -16.24 -21.27
C GLU A 61 -5.29 -16.07 -21.47
N LEU A 62 -6.04 -17.17 -21.60
CA LEU A 62 -7.49 -17.13 -21.71
C LEU A 62 -8.12 -16.42 -20.49
N ARG A 63 -7.54 -16.58 -19.31
CA ARG A 63 -7.99 -15.84 -18.12
C ARG A 63 -7.69 -14.35 -18.22
N VAL A 64 -6.51 -13.95 -18.71
CA VAL A 64 -6.15 -12.53 -18.95
C VAL A 64 -7.11 -11.90 -19.96
N TYR A 65 -7.56 -12.66 -20.96
CA TYR A 65 -8.60 -12.23 -21.91
C TYR A 65 -10.02 -12.20 -21.35
N GLY A 66 -10.20 -12.52 -20.06
CA GLY A 66 -11.47 -12.38 -19.36
C GLY A 66 -12.38 -13.62 -19.42
N LEU A 67 -11.92 -14.76 -19.96
CA LEU A 67 -12.75 -15.97 -19.98
C LEU A 67 -13.01 -16.50 -18.56
N SER A 68 -14.21 -17.07 -18.37
CA SER A 68 -14.56 -17.79 -17.15
C SER A 68 -13.85 -19.14 -17.09
N PHE A 69 -13.62 -19.68 -15.88
CA PHE A 69 -12.98 -20.98 -15.72
C PHE A 69 -13.71 -22.12 -16.45
N ARG A 70 -15.04 -22.04 -16.55
CA ARG A 70 -15.85 -23.02 -17.29
C ARG A 70 -15.62 -22.92 -18.80
N ALA A 71 -15.52 -21.70 -19.34
CA ALA A 71 -15.21 -21.48 -20.75
C ALA A 71 -13.80 -21.96 -21.10
N ILE A 72 -12.83 -21.66 -20.23
CA ILE A 72 -11.45 -22.13 -20.34
C ILE A 72 -11.40 -23.67 -20.34
N ALA A 73 -12.10 -24.30 -19.41
CA ALA A 73 -12.17 -25.75 -19.31
C ALA A 73 -12.76 -26.40 -20.57
N LYS A 74 -13.85 -25.82 -21.11
CA LYS A 74 -14.46 -26.26 -22.37
C LYS A 74 -13.50 -26.10 -23.55
N GLN A 75 -12.80 -24.97 -23.62
CA GLN A 75 -11.88 -24.66 -24.72
C GLN A 75 -10.62 -25.55 -24.72
N LEU A 76 -10.12 -25.88 -23.53
CA LEU A 76 -8.93 -26.73 -23.37
C LEU A 76 -9.27 -28.23 -23.25
N GLY A 77 -10.56 -28.60 -23.25
CA GLY A 77 -10.99 -29.99 -23.11
C GLY A 77 -10.64 -30.62 -21.75
N ILE A 78 -10.63 -29.83 -20.68
CA ILE A 78 -10.25 -30.28 -19.32
C ILE A 78 -11.39 -30.10 -18.32
N ALA A 79 -11.26 -30.71 -17.13
CA ALA A 79 -12.20 -30.49 -16.04
C ALA A 79 -12.15 -29.03 -15.52
N PRO A 80 -13.28 -28.45 -15.08
CA PRO A 80 -13.31 -27.09 -14.52
C PRO A 80 -12.36 -26.87 -13.35
N THR A 81 -12.21 -27.87 -12.48
CA THR A 81 -11.27 -27.84 -11.35
C THR A 81 -9.82 -27.80 -11.82
N THR A 82 -9.49 -28.52 -12.89
CA THR A 82 -8.15 -28.49 -13.51
C THR A 82 -7.86 -27.12 -14.11
N ALA A 83 -8.83 -26.50 -14.79
CA ALA A 83 -8.67 -25.15 -15.36
C ALA A 83 -8.37 -24.11 -14.28
N ILE A 84 -9.08 -24.14 -13.15
CA ILE A 84 -8.82 -23.25 -11.99
C ILE A 84 -7.38 -23.45 -11.50
N ASN A 85 -7.00 -24.70 -11.23
CA ASN A 85 -5.67 -25.02 -10.72
C ASN A 85 -4.55 -24.60 -11.69
N ASP A 86 -4.77 -24.76 -12.99
CA ASP A 86 -3.79 -24.43 -14.01
C ASP A 86 -3.60 -22.92 -14.15
N VAL A 87 -4.70 -22.14 -14.10
CA VAL A 87 -4.65 -20.67 -14.06
C VAL A 87 -3.91 -20.18 -12.81
N MET A 88 -4.25 -20.71 -11.63
CA MET A 88 -3.61 -20.28 -10.37
C MET A 88 -2.11 -20.54 -10.40
N LYS A 89 -1.69 -21.74 -10.80
CA LYS A 89 -0.27 -22.11 -10.90
C LYS A 89 0.48 -21.24 -11.89
N ALA A 90 -0.09 -20.96 -13.06
CA ALA A 90 0.53 -20.04 -14.02
C ALA A 90 0.59 -18.60 -13.49
N GLY A 91 -0.41 -18.16 -12.73
CA GLY A 91 -0.40 -16.86 -12.06
C GLY A 91 0.73 -16.72 -11.04
N ASP A 92 0.99 -17.77 -10.26
CA ASP A 92 2.11 -17.80 -9.32
C ASP A 92 3.46 -17.71 -10.03
N LEU A 93 3.62 -18.43 -11.16
CA LEU A 93 4.81 -18.32 -12.02
C LEU A 93 4.99 -16.90 -12.55
N ALA A 94 3.91 -16.30 -13.07
CA ALA A 94 3.94 -14.94 -13.58
C ALA A 94 4.24 -13.90 -12.48
N LYS A 95 3.81 -14.15 -11.23
CA LYS A 95 4.14 -13.32 -10.08
C LYS A 95 5.63 -13.43 -9.72
N ALA A 96 6.15 -14.65 -9.63
CA ALA A 96 7.57 -14.87 -9.33
C ALA A 96 8.49 -14.25 -10.39
N TYR A 97 8.11 -14.36 -11.67
CA TYR A 97 8.81 -13.69 -12.76
C TYR A 97 8.80 -12.17 -12.62
N ARG A 98 7.63 -11.58 -12.34
CA ARG A 98 7.50 -10.12 -12.14
C ARG A 98 8.34 -9.61 -10.98
N LEU A 99 8.45 -10.36 -9.89
CA LEU A 99 9.34 -10.03 -8.78
C LEU A 99 10.80 -10.01 -9.22
N ARG A 100 11.29 -11.06 -9.90
CA ARG A 100 12.66 -11.09 -10.43
C ARG A 100 12.93 -9.98 -11.43
N LEU A 101 11.96 -9.64 -12.28
CA LEU A 101 12.08 -8.53 -13.21
C LEU A 101 12.18 -7.19 -12.47
N ALA A 102 11.36 -6.99 -11.44
CA ALA A 102 11.42 -5.81 -10.59
C ALA A 102 12.77 -5.69 -9.87
N GLU A 103 13.31 -6.79 -9.34
CA GLU A 103 14.66 -6.85 -8.75
C GLU A 103 15.73 -6.42 -9.76
N ARG A 104 15.71 -6.97 -10.98
CA ARG A 104 16.67 -6.58 -12.04
C ARG A 104 16.56 -5.11 -12.43
N LEU A 105 15.34 -4.60 -12.55
CA LEU A 105 15.12 -3.18 -12.86
C LEU A 105 15.62 -2.29 -11.73
N PHE A 106 15.40 -2.71 -10.48
CA PHE A 106 15.92 -2.04 -9.31
C PHE A 106 17.45 -1.99 -9.31
N ASP A 107 18.14 -3.09 -9.63
CA ASP A 107 19.60 -3.12 -9.73
C ASP A 107 20.12 -2.16 -10.82
N ILE A 108 19.48 -2.14 -11.99
CA ILE A 108 19.84 -1.22 -13.08
C ILE A 108 19.69 0.25 -12.65
N ASP A 109 18.61 0.57 -11.95
CA ASP A 109 18.35 1.93 -11.49
C ASP A 109 19.30 2.35 -10.36
N LEU A 110 19.74 1.40 -9.52
CA LEU A 110 20.78 1.62 -8.53
C LEU A 110 22.12 1.93 -9.20
N ASP A 111 22.53 1.14 -10.20
CA ASP A 111 23.75 1.36 -10.99
C ASP A 111 23.74 2.71 -11.70
N ARG A 112 22.59 3.12 -12.25
CA ARG A 112 22.41 4.45 -12.85
C ARG A 112 22.62 5.54 -11.82
N THR A 113 22.06 5.37 -10.63
CA THR A 113 22.20 6.34 -9.52
C THR A 113 23.67 6.45 -9.08
N GLU A 114 24.39 5.33 -8.97
CA GLU A 114 25.83 5.32 -8.65
C GLU A 114 26.68 6.04 -9.70
N LYS A 115 26.36 5.88 -10.98
CA LYS A 115 27.03 6.61 -12.07
C LYS A 115 26.82 8.11 -11.94
N VAL A 116 25.60 8.55 -11.59
CA VAL A 116 25.30 9.98 -11.35
C VAL A 116 26.10 10.49 -10.15
N ILE A 117 26.12 9.76 -9.03
CA ILE A 117 26.90 10.11 -7.83
C ILE A 117 28.37 10.29 -8.20
N SER A 118 28.98 9.33 -8.89
CA SER A 118 30.38 9.38 -9.31
C SER A 118 30.68 10.57 -10.21
N ALA A 119 29.85 10.80 -11.24
CA ALA A 119 30.02 11.90 -12.18
C ALA A 119 29.86 13.27 -11.51
N MET A 120 28.86 13.45 -10.66
CA MET A 120 28.62 14.72 -9.95
C MET A 120 29.68 14.98 -8.89
N SER A 121 30.13 13.94 -8.17
CA SER A 121 31.21 14.02 -7.19
C SER A 121 32.52 14.48 -7.84
N LYS A 122 32.85 13.93 -9.02
CA LYS A 122 34.00 14.38 -9.81
C LYS A 122 33.85 15.83 -10.25
N ARG A 123 32.71 16.19 -10.85
CA ARG A 123 32.44 17.55 -11.34
C ARG A 123 32.49 18.60 -10.22
N MET A 124 31.93 18.29 -9.05
CA MET A 124 31.97 19.15 -7.88
C MET A 124 33.42 19.42 -7.44
N ARG A 125 34.26 18.38 -7.33
CA ARG A 125 35.67 18.53 -6.93
C ARG A 125 36.51 19.30 -7.94
N GLU A 126 36.30 19.06 -9.24
CA GLU A 126 37.16 19.63 -10.29
C GLU A 126 36.74 21.04 -10.73
N LYS A 127 35.44 21.34 -10.68
CA LYS A 127 34.89 22.58 -11.25
C LYS A 127 34.23 23.50 -10.23
N ASP A 128 34.20 23.11 -8.96
CA ASP A 128 33.56 23.85 -7.86
C ASP A 128 32.13 24.30 -8.21
N ASP A 129 31.38 23.42 -8.88
CA ASP A 129 30.05 23.73 -9.43
C ASP A 129 28.96 23.49 -8.38
N PRO A 130 28.26 24.53 -7.89
CA PRO A 130 27.23 24.39 -6.85
C PRO A 130 26.02 23.59 -7.33
N ARG A 131 25.73 23.56 -8.64
CA ARG A 131 24.64 22.74 -9.19
C ARG A 131 25.00 21.25 -9.14
N ALA A 132 26.27 20.91 -9.28
CA ALA A 132 26.74 19.53 -9.13
C ALA A 132 26.62 19.04 -7.69
N ALA A 133 26.87 19.91 -6.71
CA ALA A 133 26.68 19.61 -5.29
C ALA A 133 25.19 19.33 -4.97
N GLN A 134 24.27 20.15 -5.47
CA GLN A 134 22.83 19.92 -5.29
C GLN A 134 22.37 18.60 -5.95
N ALA A 135 22.79 18.34 -7.19
CA ALA A 135 22.47 17.10 -7.88
C ALA A 135 23.03 15.86 -7.15
N LEU A 136 24.23 15.97 -6.56
CA LEU A 136 24.84 14.92 -5.76
C LEU A 136 24.00 14.61 -4.51
N VAL A 137 23.54 15.63 -3.78
CA VAL A 137 22.68 15.46 -2.59
C VAL A 137 21.39 14.73 -2.98
N HIS A 138 20.72 15.15 -4.05
CA HIS A 138 19.49 14.49 -4.51
C HIS A 138 19.73 13.04 -4.95
N ALA A 139 20.85 12.74 -5.61
CA ALA A 139 21.20 11.38 -5.98
C ALA A 139 21.44 10.48 -4.75
N LEU A 140 22.10 11.02 -3.71
CA LEU A 140 22.31 10.31 -2.45
C LEU A 140 21.00 10.08 -1.69
N GLU A 141 20.10 11.06 -1.65
CA GLU A 141 18.77 10.91 -1.07
C GLU A 141 17.94 9.86 -1.80
N HIS A 142 17.98 9.87 -3.14
CA HIS A 142 17.30 8.88 -3.96
C HIS A 142 17.83 7.46 -3.68
N ARG A 143 19.16 7.29 -3.64
CA ARG A 143 19.79 6.02 -3.25
C ARG A 143 19.37 5.57 -1.85
N ALA A 144 19.36 6.47 -0.88
CA ALA A 144 18.94 6.17 0.49
C ALA A 144 17.46 5.72 0.54
N LYS A 145 16.59 6.32 -0.28
CA LYS A 145 15.19 5.89 -0.42
C LYS A 145 15.08 4.51 -1.07
N MET A 146 15.82 4.26 -2.16
CA MET A 146 15.85 2.95 -2.83
C MET A 146 16.29 1.83 -1.87
N LEU A 147 17.32 2.08 -1.06
CA LEU A 147 17.86 1.11 -0.10
C LEU A 147 17.10 1.06 1.23
N GLY A 148 16.07 1.88 1.42
CA GLY A 148 15.27 1.92 2.65
C GLY A 148 15.95 2.59 3.85
N HIS A 149 17.09 3.25 3.67
CA HIS A 149 17.79 4.00 4.73
C HIS A 149 17.03 5.25 5.20
N ASN A 150 16.06 5.73 4.43
CA ASN A 150 15.24 6.89 4.77
C ASN A 150 13.77 6.49 4.99
N ALA A 151 13.56 5.31 5.59
CA ALA A 151 12.22 4.89 5.99
C ALA A 151 11.73 5.75 7.17
N PRO A 152 10.49 6.26 7.15
CA PRO A 152 9.96 7.05 8.25
C PRO A 152 9.92 6.20 9.52
N GLU A 153 10.62 6.66 10.57
CA GLU A 153 10.54 6.04 11.88
C GLU A 153 9.16 6.29 12.50
N LYS A 154 8.48 5.22 12.91
CA LYS A 154 7.27 5.34 13.73
C LYS A 154 7.68 5.73 15.13
N ILE A 155 7.61 7.02 15.45
CA ILE A 155 7.76 7.51 16.82
C ILE A 155 6.46 7.18 17.56
N GLN A 156 6.51 6.21 18.46
CA GLN A 156 5.41 5.91 19.38
C GLN A 156 5.32 7.02 20.43
N HIS A 157 4.29 7.85 20.34
CA HIS A 157 3.94 8.80 21.40
C HIS A 157 3.11 8.10 22.49
N GLU A 158 3.67 7.07 23.13
CA GLU A 158 3.04 6.47 24.31
C GLU A 158 3.42 7.31 25.54
N GLY A 159 2.41 7.82 26.26
CA GLY A 159 2.57 8.50 27.56
C GLY A 159 2.41 10.04 27.54
N VAL A 160 2.74 10.74 26.45
CA VAL A 160 2.70 12.22 26.44
C VAL A 160 1.26 12.74 26.53
N PHE A 161 0.30 12.09 25.85
CA PHE A 161 -1.09 12.53 25.89
C PHE A 161 -1.76 12.32 27.25
N ALA A 162 -1.42 11.25 27.97
CA ALA A 162 -1.98 11.00 29.29
C ALA A 162 -1.50 12.05 30.31
N GLN A 163 -0.22 12.41 30.24
CA GLN A 163 0.36 13.47 31.06
C GLN A 163 -0.29 14.84 30.77
N VAL A 164 -0.38 15.21 29.49
CA VAL A 164 -0.98 16.50 29.07
C VAL A 164 -2.46 16.59 29.46
N ILE A 165 -3.21 15.48 29.38
CA ILE A 165 -4.61 15.43 29.82
C ILE A 165 -4.71 15.54 31.34
N ALA A 166 -3.81 14.90 32.09
CA ALA A 166 -3.76 15.00 33.56
C ALA A 166 -3.44 16.43 34.02
N ASP A 167 -2.42 17.05 33.44
CA ASP A 167 -2.00 18.42 33.75
C ASP A 167 -3.11 19.44 33.41
N SER A 168 -3.82 19.22 32.30
CA SER A 168 -4.96 20.05 31.90
C SER A 168 -6.13 19.97 32.89
N ARG A 169 -6.39 18.79 33.46
CA ARG A 169 -7.45 18.57 34.46
C ARG A 169 -7.15 19.27 35.78
N VAL A 170 -5.91 19.18 36.26
CA VAL A 170 -5.48 19.88 37.47
C VAL A 170 -5.72 21.40 37.34
N SER A 171 -5.38 21.99 36.19
CA SER A 171 -5.62 23.42 35.95
C SER A 171 -7.10 23.82 35.89
N LEU A 172 -7.99 22.88 35.54
CA LEU A 172 -9.44 23.11 35.47
C LEU A 172 -10.07 23.05 36.86
N ASP A 173 -9.63 22.11 37.69
CA ASP A 173 -10.10 21.97 39.06
C ASP A 173 -9.70 23.20 39.91
N GLU A 174 -8.48 23.71 39.73
CA GLU A 174 -8.02 24.96 40.35
C GLU A 174 -8.90 26.17 39.93
N LYS A 175 -9.24 26.27 38.65
CA LYS A 175 -10.12 27.34 38.12
C LYS A 175 -11.56 27.22 38.64
N LEU A 176 -12.07 26.00 38.76
CA LEU A 176 -13.40 25.72 39.32
C LEU A 176 -13.47 26.12 40.79
N GLU A 177 -12.43 25.83 41.57
CA GLU A 177 -12.38 26.16 42.98
C GLU A 177 -12.25 27.68 43.20
N ALA A 178 -11.43 28.35 42.40
CA ALA A 178 -11.38 29.82 42.38
C ALA A 178 -12.74 30.46 42.03
N LEU A 179 -13.48 29.86 41.09
CA LEU A 179 -14.84 30.32 40.73
C LEU A 179 -15.83 30.11 41.89
N ARG A 180 -15.78 28.96 42.56
CA ARG A 180 -16.62 28.66 43.74
C ARG A 180 -16.37 29.64 44.88
N GLN A 181 -15.11 29.91 45.20
CA GLN A 181 -14.74 30.89 46.23
C GLN A 181 -15.27 32.30 45.89
N ARG A 182 -15.25 32.67 44.61
CA ARG A 182 -15.81 33.94 44.13
C ARG A 182 -17.33 34.01 44.22
N MET A 183 -18.04 32.89 43.97
CA MET A 183 -19.50 32.83 44.12
C MET A 183 -19.95 32.83 45.58
N VAL A 184 -19.22 32.14 46.47
CA VAL A 184 -19.50 32.15 47.92
C VAL A 184 -19.27 33.54 48.51
N GLY A 185 -18.23 34.27 48.06
CA GLY A 185 -18.01 35.66 48.45
C GLY A 185 -19.06 36.66 47.93
N SER A 186 -19.78 36.32 46.85
CA SER A 186 -20.82 37.17 46.26
C SER A 186 -22.21 36.98 46.86
N ALA A 187 -22.45 35.89 47.62
CA ALA A 187 -23.75 35.57 48.20
C ALA A 187 -24.05 36.28 49.54
N VAL A 188 -23.09 37.05 50.10
CA VAL A 188 -23.22 37.74 51.40
C VAL A 188 -23.44 39.26 51.24
N VAL A 189 -23.88 39.73 50.06
CA VAL A 189 -24.41 41.10 49.95
C VAL A 189 -25.89 41.06 50.33
N ASN A 190 -26.13 41.26 51.63
CA ASN A 190 -27.43 41.43 52.27
C ASN A 190 -28.34 42.38 51.49
N VAL A 191 -29.46 41.86 50.98
CA VAL A 191 -30.66 42.66 50.70
C VAL A 191 -31.45 42.71 52.01
N THR A 192 -31.21 43.73 52.84
CA THR A 192 -32.16 44.14 53.87
C THR A 192 -32.91 45.37 53.35
N LEU A 193 -33.99 45.12 52.61
CA LEU A 193 -35.06 46.09 52.40
C LEU A 193 -36.07 45.86 53.52
N ASP A 194 -35.95 46.62 54.60
CA ASP A 194 -36.94 46.60 55.67
C ASP A 194 -38.03 47.63 55.37
N ALA A 195 -39.24 47.11 55.18
CA ALA A 195 -40.43 47.83 54.83
C ALA A 195 -41.06 48.44 56.07
N ALA A 196 -40.81 49.73 56.30
CA ALA A 196 -41.55 50.51 57.29
C ALA A 196 -41.90 51.89 56.74
N GLN A 197 -43.22 52.12 56.61
CA GLN A 197 -43.89 53.41 56.75
C GLN A 197 -43.98 54.32 55.51
N LEU A 198 -44.82 53.89 54.56
CA LEU A 198 -45.79 54.77 53.89
C LEU A 198 -47.15 54.59 54.57
N SER A 199 -47.52 55.50 55.49
CA SER A 199 -48.92 55.75 55.84
C SER A 199 -49.10 57.07 56.59
N GLY A 200 -49.85 57.99 55.98
CA GLY A 200 -50.62 59.05 56.64
C GLY A 200 -49.86 60.37 56.79
N ASP A 201 -50.13 61.39 55.98
CA ASP A 201 -51.32 62.27 55.95
C ASP A 201 -51.14 63.56 56.78
N ASN A 202 -51.23 64.66 56.04
CA ASN A 202 -52.00 65.87 56.33
C ASN A 202 -51.53 66.92 57.36
N SER A 203 -51.19 68.08 56.78
CA SER A 203 -51.71 69.42 57.08
C SER A 203 -51.45 70.07 58.44
N SER A 204 -50.74 71.20 58.37
CA SER A 204 -51.09 72.53 58.93
C SER A 204 -51.51 72.60 60.41
N THR A 205 -50.74 73.31 61.25
CA THR A 205 -50.86 74.77 61.50
C THR A 205 -49.62 75.26 62.24
#